data_AF-A0A1A8Q6X1-F1
#
_entry.id   AF-A0A1A8Q6X1-F1
#
_cell.length_a   1.000
_cell.length_b   1.000
_cell.length_c   1.000
_cell.angle_alpha   90.00
_cell.angle_beta   90.00
_cell.angle_gamma   90.00
#
_symmetry.space_group_name_H-M   'P 1'
#
loop_
_entity.id
_entity.type
_entity.pdbx_description
1 polymer ?
#
loop_
_entity_poly.entity_id
_entity_poly.type
_entity_poly.pdbx_seq_one_letter_code
_entity_poly.pdbx_strand_id
1 'polypeptide(L)'
;YELAQALLNGEEAEVPELAQLASEERDGKLAELVEALETLTHVARHLRAQRDCGGALELEGLEVRAQLDEKRNITALVPRQPLEVHETVAECMIYANHWVARKIQEVFPYQALLRRHPPPRQELFGQLVDTAQARGFSIDTSTNKALADSLNRAVDPRDPLVNRLLRMMATQAMSQAVYFSTGSEPEDQFFHYGLALDRYTHFTSPIRRYADMVVHRLLTAALATEQGAEPVEAPAGNKEMEELAEHINNKNRAAQRAQNLSIGLFQCLFFKERDPETDPRCVA
;
A
#
# COMPACT_ATOMS: atom_id res chain seq x y z
N TYR A 1 10.90 11.49 4.30
CA TYR A 1 11.42 10.26 3.69
C TYR A 1 12.76 10.53 3.02
N GLU A 2 12.88 11.68 2.38
CA GLU A 2 14.06 12.27 1.77
C GLU A 2 15.25 12.32 2.73
N LEU A 3 15.07 12.81 3.96
CA LEU A 3 16.13 12.80 4.98
C LEU A 3 16.64 11.38 5.28
N ALA A 4 15.73 10.44 5.52
CA ALA A 4 16.11 9.05 5.76
C ALA A 4 16.78 8.43 4.53
N GLN A 5 16.32 8.75 3.31
CA GLN A 5 16.96 8.27 2.09
C GLN A 5 18.38 8.85 1.94
N ALA A 6 18.58 10.13 2.24
CA ALA A 6 19.89 10.77 2.21
C ALA A 6 20.85 10.08 3.20
N LEU A 7 20.40 9.84 4.43
CA LEU A 7 21.17 9.09 5.43
C LEU A 7 21.52 7.67 4.96
N LEU A 8 20.56 6.96 4.37
CA LEU A 8 20.76 5.61 3.82
C LEU A 8 21.75 5.60 2.63
N ASN A 9 21.80 6.68 1.85
CA ASN A 9 22.75 6.84 0.75
C ASN A 9 24.17 7.23 1.24
N GLY A 10 24.35 7.48 2.54
CA GLY A 10 25.60 8.00 3.10
C GLY A 10 25.84 9.48 2.81
N GLU A 11 24.78 10.24 2.48
CA GLU A 11 24.86 11.68 2.26
C GLU A 11 24.92 12.43 3.60
N GLU A 12 25.66 13.54 3.65
CA GLU A 12 25.63 14.44 4.80
C GLU A 12 24.25 15.10 4.91
N ALA A 13 23.54 14.82 6.01
CA ALA A 13 22.23 15.41 6.26
C ALA A 13 22.07 15.80 7.73
N GLU A 14 21.54 16.99 7.97
CA GLU A 14 21.23 17.46 9.31
C GLU A 14 19.90 16.86 9.79
N VAL A 15 19.93 16.18 10.94
CA VAL A 15 18.73 15.68 11.63
C VAL A 15 18.30 16.74 12.66
N PRO A 16 17.16 17.44 12.45
CA PRO A 16 16.75 18.55 13.31
C PRO A 16 16.65 18.18 14.80
N GLU A 17 16.22 16.97 15.10
CA GLU A 17 16.07 16.43 16.46
C GLU A 17 17.41 16.25 17.18
N LEU A 18 18.51 16.10 16.43
CA LEU A 18 19.86 15.96 16.97
C LEU A 18 20.64 17.28 16.99
N ALA A 19 20.10 18.35 16.39
CA ALA A 19 20.82 19.61 16.18
C ALA A 19 21.22 20.34 17.49
N GLN A 20 20.50 20.09 18.59
CA GLN A 20 20.79 20.72 19.90
C GLN A 20 21.78 19.93 20.76
N LEU A 21 22.24 18.75 20.31
CA LEU A 21 23.17 17.91 21.06
C LEU A 21 24.62 18.37 20.88
N ALA A 22 25.46 18.06 21.87
CA ALA A 22 26.91 18.25 21.74
C ALA A 22 27.46 17.38 20.61
N SER A 23 28.53 17.82 19.93
CA SER A 23 29.05 17.15 18.71
C SER A 23 29.27 15.65 18.90
N GLU A 24 29.96 15.24 19.96
CA GLU A 24 30.25 13.81 20.21
C GLU A 24 28.97 12.99 20.44
N GLU A 25 27.98 13.53 21.16
CA GLU A 25 26.70 12.84 21.39
C GLU A 25 25.86 12.79 20.11
N ARG A 26 25.85 13.87 19.34
CA ARG A 26 25.16 13.95 18.04
C ARG A 26 25.70 12.90 17.08
N ASP A 27 27.02 12.84 16.93
CA ASP A 27 27.68 11.95 15.98
C ASP A 27 27.47 10.47 16.38
N GLY A 28 27.49 10.18 17.69
CA GLY A 28 27.15 8.86 18.23
C GLY A 28 25.70 8.43 17.94
N LYS A 29 24.71 9.30 18.21
CA LYS A 29 23.29 9.00 17.92
C LYS A 29 22.99 8.92 16.44
N LEU A 30 23.66 9.73 15.62
CA LEU A 30 23.53 9.68 14.18
C LEU A 30 24.02 8.33 13.64
N ALA A 31 25.16 7.83 14.14
CA ALA A 31 25.67 6.52 13.76
C ALA A 31 24.69 5.39 14.13
N GLU A 32 24.12 5.40 15.34
CA GLU A 32 23.12 4.41 15.77
C GLU A 32 21.86 4.46 14.89
N LEU A 33 21.39 5.67 14.54
CA LEU A 33 20.23 5.86 13.67
C LEU A 33 20.48 5.31 12.26
N VAL A 34 21.66 5.55 11.70
CA VAL A 34 22.06 5.05 10.38
C VAL A 34 22.12 3.52 10.40
N GLU A 35 22.77 2.93 11.41
CA GLU A 35 22.85 1.46 11.55
C GLU A 35 21.45 0.82 11.66
N ALA A 36 20.56 1.43 12.44
CA ALA A 36 19.17 0.97 12.56
C ALA A 36 18.42 1.05 11.23
N LEU A 37 18.61 2.14 10.47
CA LEU A 37 17.97 2.33 9.17
C LEU A 37 18.48 1.34 8.11
N GLU A 38 19.79 1.10 8.07
CA GLU A 38 20.41 0.11 7.19
C GLU A 38 19.92 -1.30 7.51
N THR A 39 19.88 -1.65 8.81
CA THR A 39 19.39 -2.95 9.28
C THR A 39 17.92 -3.16 8.90
N LEU A 40 17.06 -2.18 9.17
CA LEU A 40 15.64 -2.23 8.80
C LEU A 40 15.45 -2.37 7.29
N THR A 41 16.23 -1.62 6.50
CA THR A 41 16.17 -1.68 5.04
C THR A 41 16.62 -3.05 4.53
N HIS A 42 17.68 -3.62 5.10
CA HIS A 42 18.14 -4.96 4.75
C HIS A 42 17.06 -6.03 5.03
N VAL A 43 16.43 -5.98 6.21
CA VAL A 43 15.33 -6.88 6.57
C VAL A 43 14.14 -6.70 5.63
N ALA A 44 13.74 -5.46 5.35
CA ALA A 44 12.62 -5.16 4.46
C ALA A 44 12.86 -5.66 3.03
N ARG A 45 14.07 -5.50 2.47
CA ARG A 45 14.46 -6.09 1.17
C ARG A 45 14.26 -7.60 1.15
N HIS A 46 14.64 -8.29 2.23
CA HIS A 46 14.47 -9.74 2.32
C HIS A 46 12.99 -10.15 2.39
N LEU A 47 12.19 -9.44 3.20
CA LEU A 47 10.74 -9.68 3.29
C LEU A 47 10.04 -9.44 1.95
N ARG A 48 10.39 -8.36 1.24
CA ARG A 48 9.88 -8.08 -0.10
C ARG A 48 10.22 -9.20 -1.07
N ALA A 49 11.48 -9.63 -1.12
CA ALA A 49 11.91 -10.69 -2.02
C ALA A 49 11.15 -12.02 -1.76
N GLN A 50 10.86 -12.35 -0.50
CA GLN A 50 10.02 -13.50 -0.17
C GLN A 50 8.58 -13.31 -0.68
N ARG A 51 8.01 -12.13 -0.49
CA ARG A 51 6.65 -11.78 -0.93
C ARG A 51 6.52 -11.82 -2.46
N ASP A 52 7.51 -11.31 -3.17
CA ASP A 52 7.60 -11.33 -4.63
C ASP A 52 7.72 -12.77 -5.17
N CYS A 53 8.52 -13.61 -4.51
CA CYS A 53 8.56 -15.05 -4.78
C CYS A 53 7.20 -15.72 -4.56
N GLY A 54 6.44 -15.27 -3.55
CA GLY A 54 5.06 -15.70 -3.29
C GLY A 54 4.02 -15.18 -4.28
N GLY A 55 4.40 -14.30 -5.22
CA GLY A 55 3.51 -13.76 -6.25
C GLY A 55 2.84 -12.45 -5.87
N ALA A 56 3.42 -11.68 -4.95
CA ALA A 56 2.96 -10.31 -4.76
C ALA A 56 2.98 -9.51 -6.05
N LEU A 57 1.97 -8.68 -6.20
CA LEU A 57 1.73 -7.93 -7.41
C LEU A 57 1.85 -6.44 -7.13
N GLU A 58 2.90 -5.83 -7.65
CA GLU A 58 3.14 -4.40 -7.54
C GLU A 58 2.51 -3.65 -8.72
N LEU A 59 1.35 -3.08 -8.46
CA LEU A 59 0.59 -2.27 -9.42
C LEU A 59 0.49 -0.82 -8.92
N GLU A 60 1.63 -0.20 -8.64
CA GLU A 60 1.62 1.20 -8.25
C GLU A 60 1.16 2.10 -9.41
N GLY A 61 0.18 2.95 -9.12
CA GLY A 61 -0.25 4.02 -10.01
C GLY A 61 0.67 5.24 -9.88
N LEU A 62 0.74 6.06 -10.92
CA LEU A 62 1.43 7.35 -10.85
C LEU A 62 0.63 8.30 -9.93
N GLU A 63 1.03 8.42 -8.67
CA GLU A 63 0.47 9.43 -7.78
C GLU A 63 1.05 10.81 -8.12
N VAL A 64 0.19 11.75 -8.52
CA VAL A 64 0.55 13.15 -8.80
C VAL A 64 0.02 14.03 -7.68
N ARG A 65 0.89 14.92 -7.17
CA ARG A 65 0.53 15.92 -6.16
C ARG A 65 0.56 17.32 -6.76
N ALA A 66 -0.46 18.12 -6.45
CA ALA A 66 -0.47 19.54 -6.76
C ALA A 66 0.37 20.29 -5.72
N GLN A 67 1.38 21.03 -6.19
CA GLN A 67 2.15 21.94 -5.36
C GLN A 67 1.45 23.30 -5.33
N LEU A 68 1.29 23.84 -4.12
CA LEU A 68 0.67 25.13 -3.89
C LEU A 68 1.71 26.12 -3.35
N ASP A 69 1.64 27.37 -3.79
CA ASP A 69 2.40 28.46 -3.16
C ASP A 69 1.70 28.95 -1.85
N GLU A 70 2.31 29.92 -1.17
CA GLU A 70 1.77 30.52 0.06
C GLU A 70 0.38 31.17 -0.14
N LYS A 71 0.08 31.59 -1.38
CA LYS A 71 -1.20 32.19 -1.77
C LYS A 71 -2.22 31.15 -2.25
N ARG A 72 -1.89 29.84 -2.17
CA ARG A 72 -2.69 28.69 -2.62
C ARG A 72 -2.89 28.60 -4.13
N ASN A 73 -2.01 29.21 -4.92
CA ASN A 73 -1.99 29.02 -6.36
C ASN A 73 -1.27 27.71 -6.71
N ILE A 74 -1.74 27.01 -7.74
CA ILE A 74 -1.13 25.76 -8.19
C ILE A 74 0.10 26.07 -9.05
N THR A 75 1.28 25.76 -8.52
CA THR A 75 2.56 26.04 -9.20
C THR A 75 3.03 24.88 -10.08
N ALA A 76 2.78 23.64 -9.64
CA ALA A 76 3.21 22.44 -10.35
C ALA A 76 2.34 21.22 -10.04
N LEU A 77 2.38 20.26 -10.97
CA LEU A 77 1.95 18.88 -10.73
C LEU A 77 3.20 18.02 -10.68
N VAL A 78 3.51 17.48 -9.50
CA VAL A 78 4.75 16.74 -9.26
C VAL A 78 4.40 15.27 -9.04
N PRO A 79 4.95 14.34 -9.85
CA PRO A 79 4.81 12.92 -9.57
C PRO A 79 5.57 12.59 -8.29
N ARG A 80 4.98 11.75 -7.44
CA ARG A 80 5.69 11.24 -6.27
C ARG A 80 6.90 10.42 -6.72
N GLN A 81 8.08 10.77 -6.22
CA GLN A 81 9.27 9.97 -6.46
C GLN A 81 9.26 8.74 -5.54
N PRO A 82 9.39 7.52 -6.08
CA PRO A 82 9.61 6.34 -5.27
C PRO A 82 11.00 6.46 -4.63
N LEU A 83 11.06 6.25 -3.32
CA LEU A 83 12.31 6.20 -2.55
C LEU A 83 12.34 4.83 -1.89
N GLU A 84 13.51 4.22 -1.78
CA GLU A 84 13.66 2.92 -1.14
C GLU A 84 13.12 2.92 0.30
N VAL A 85 13.31 4.02 1.04
CA VAL A 85 12.76 4.12 2.40
C VAL A 85 11.22 4.05 2.42
N HIS A 86 10.53 4.47 1.36
CA HIS A 86 9.08 4.26 1.27
C HIS A 86 8.74 2.77 1.24
N GLU A 87 9.51 1.98 0.49
CA GLU A 87 9.35 0.54 0.38
C GLU A 87 9.72 -0.15 1.69
N THR A 88 10.82 0.27 2.35
CA THR A 88 11.21 -0.23 3.68
C THR A 88 10.08 -0.09 4.69
N VAL A 89 9.48 1.12 4.77
CA VAL A 89 8.36 1.35 5.68
C VAL A 89 7.13 0.53 5.27
N ALA A 90 6.84 0.43 3.97
CA ALA A 90 5.71 -0.36 3.47
C ALA A 90 5.83 -1.83 3.86
N GLU A 91 7.00 -2.47 3.68
CA GLU A 91 7.22 -3.87 4.04
C GLU A 91 7.09 -4.09 5.54
N CYS A 92 7.69 -3.24 6.37
CA CYS A 92 7.54 -3.31 7.82
C CYS A 92 6.06 -3.22 8.23
N MET A 93 5.30 -2.32 7.61
CA MET A 93 3.87 -2.18 7.88
C MET A 93 3.07 -3.40 7.41
N ILE A 94 3.35 -3.93 6.21
CA ILE A 94 2.70 -5.14 5.69
C ILE A 94 2.94 -6.31 6.64
N TYR A 95 4.18 -6.49 7.08
CA TYR A 95 4.57 -7.58 7.97
C TYR A 95 3.91 -7.47 9.35
N ALA A 96 3.90 -6.27 9.96
CA ALA A 96 3.19 -6.03 11.21
C ALA A 96 1.69 -6.33 11.09
N ASN A 97 1.05 -5.83 10.02
CA ASN A 97 -0.35 -6.08 9.73
C ASN A 97 -0.66 -7.58 9.54
N HIS A 98 0.22 -8.30 8.86
CA HIS A 98 0.11 -9.74 8.63
C HIS A 98 0.13 -10.54 9.94
N TRP A 99 1.12 -10.29 10.81
CA TRP A 99 1.24 -11.02 12.07
C TRP A 99 0.13 -10.69 13.07
N VAL A 100 -0.31 -9.43 13.12
CA VAL A 100 -1.48 -9.05 13.93
C VAL A 100 -2.73 -9.75 13.41
N ALA A 101 -2.94 -9.84 12.10
CA ALA A 101 -4.06 -10.57 11.50
C ALA A 101 -4.10 -12.03 11.94
N ARG A 102 -2.95 -12.73 11.87
CA ARG A 102 -2.85 -14.14 12.34
C ARG A 102 -3.20 -14.24 13.81
N LYS A 103 -2.63 -13.36 14.63
CA LYS A 103 -2.82 -13.38 16.09
C LYS A 103 -4.27 -13.19 16.50
N ILE A 104 -4.96 -12.19 15.94
CA ILE A 104 -6.36 -11.94 16.31
C ILE A 104 -7.29 -13.04 15.80
N GLN A 105 -7.01 -13.64 14.64
CA GLN A 105 -7.81 -14.74 14.12
C GLN A 105 -7.63 -16.01 14.95
N GLU A 106 -6.40 -16.30 15.40
CA GLU A 106 -6.11 -17.46 16.25
C GLU A 106 -6.95 -17.45 17.53
N VAL A 107 -7.07 -16.29 18.19
CA VAL A 107 -7.86 -16.15 19.41
C VAL A 107 -9.36 -15.98 19.13
N PHE A 108 -9.71 -15.28 18.04
CA PHE A 108 -11.10 -14.97 17.67
C PHE A 108 -11.44 -15.51 16.27
N PRO A 109 -11.54 -16.84 16.08
CA PRO A 109 -11.66 -17.47 14.77
C PRO A 109 -12.87 -16.99 13.96
N TYR A 110 -13.96 -16.60 14.62
CA TYR A 110 -15.21 -16.18 13.98
C TYR A 110 -15.58 -14.70 14.21
N GLN A 111 -14.69 -13.91 14.84
CA GLN A 111 -14.99 -12.54 15.28
C GLN A 111 -13.83 -11.56 15.03
N ALA A 112 -12.82 -11.97 14.25
CA ALA A 112 -11.71 -11.08 13.90
C ALA A 112 -12.07 -10.21 12.69
N LEU A 113 -11.64 -8.94 12.73
CA LEU A 113 -11.71 -8.03 11.58
C LEU A 113 -10.46 -8.19 10.71
N LEU A 114 -10.62 -8.83 9.56
CA LEU A 114 -9.56 -9.00 8.57
C LEU A 114 -9.85 -8.22 7.30
N ARG A 115 -8.88 -8.19 6.39
CA ARG A 115 -8.97 -7.57 5.08
C ARG A 115 -8.47 -8.55 4.01
N ARG A 116 -9.38 -9.01 3.16
CA ARG A 116 -9.09 -9.92 2.06
C ARG A 116 -9.03 -9.17 0.73
N HIS A 117 -8.39 -9.78 -0.25
CA HIS A 117 -8.39 -9.31 -1.62
C HIS A 117 -8.71 -10.49 -2.52
N PRO A 118 -9.98 -10.62 -2.98
CA PRO A 118 -10.39 -11.76 -3.80
C PRO A 118 -9.60 -11.80 -5.12
N PRO A 119 -9.47 -12.97 -5.76
CA PRO A 119 -8.90 -13.02 -7.11
C PRO A 119 -9.74 -12.19 -8.10
N PRO A 120 -9.11 -11.53 -9.08
CA PRO A 120 -9.80 -10.79 -10.12
C PRO A 120 -10.60 -11.71 -11.04
N ARG A 121 -11.67 -11.17 -11.63
CA ARG A 121 -12.46 -11.90 -12.64
C ARG A 121 -11.70 -11.89 -13.97
N GLN A 122 -11.47 -13.07 -14.54
CA GLN A 122 -10.66 -13.22 -15.76
C GLN A 122 -11.19 -12.39 -16.95
N GLU A 123 -12.51 -12.24 -17.04
CA GLU A 123 -13.19 -11.42 -18.07
C GLU A 123 -12.74 -9.95 -18.09
N LEU A 124 -12.30 -9.41 -16.94
CA LEU A 124 -11.86 -8.01 -16.84
C LEU A 124 -10.48 -7.77 -17.45
N PHE A 125 -9.71 -8.81 -17.74
CA PHE A 125 -8.37 -8.67 -18.33
C PHE A 125 -8.35 -8.67 -19.86
N GLY A 126 -9.47 -8.91 -20.54
CA GLY A 126 -9.49 -9.02 -22.01
C GLY A 126 -8.81 -7.82 -22.68
N GLN A 127 -9.17 -6.60 -22.27
CA GLN A 127 -8.56 -5.38 -22.81
C GLN A 127 -7.05 -5.29 -22.56
N LEU A 128 -6.58 -5.73 -21.39
CA LEU A 128 -5.14 -5.76 -21.05
C LEU A 128 -4.40 -6.71 -21.99
N VAL A 129 -4.92 -7.93 -22.15
CA VAL A 129 -4.30 -8.99 -22.96
C VAL A 129 -4.23 -8.56 -24.43
N ASP A 130 -5.33 -8.05 -24.98
CA ASP A 130 -5.40 -7.59 -26.37
C ASP A 130 -4.43 -6.42 -26.62
N THR A 131 -4.36 -5.47 -25.69
CA THR A 131 -3.48 -4.30 -25.80
C THR A 131 -2.01 -4.68 -25.69
N ALA A 132 -1.68 -5.60 -24.79
CA ALA A 132 -0.32 -6.15 -24.69
C ALA A 132 0.07 -6.88 -25.98
N GLN A 133 -0.81 -7.72 -26.52
CA GLN A 133 -0.56 -8.48 -27.74
C GLN A 133 -0.34 -7.57 -28.95
N ALA A 134 -1.12 -6.49 -29.08
CA ALA A 134 -0.93 -5.48 -30.12
C ALA A 134 0.43 -4.78 -30.05
N ARG A 135 1.04 -4.70 -28.86
CA ARG A 135 2.40 -4.19 -28.65
C ARG A 135 3.48 -5.29 -28.65
N GLY A 136 3.12 -6.53 -28.96
CA GLY A 136 4.04 -7.68 -29.05
C GLY A 136 4.38 -8.33 -27.71
N PHE A 137 3.60 -8.06 -26.66
CA PHE A 137 3.77 -8.66 -25.34
C PHE A 137 2.70 -9.71 -25.05
N SER A 138 3.06 -10.73 -24.27
CA SER A 138 2.13 -11.74 -23.77
C SER A 138 1.97 -11.57 -22.26
N ILE A 139 0.74 -11.30 -21.81
CA ILE A 139 0.39 -11.18 -20.39
C ILE A 139 -0.34 -12.44 -19.95
N ASP A 140 0.13 -13.05 -18.86
CA ASP A 140 -0.45 -14.26 -18.28
C ASP A 140 -1.23 -13.91 -17.02
N THR A 141 -2.55 -14.11 -17.05
CA THR A 141 -3.46 -13.74 -15.97
C THR A 141 -3.89 -14.93 -15.10
N SER A 142 -3.26 -16.10 -15.30
CA SER A 142 -3.62 -17.36 -14.63
C SER A 142 -3.42 -17.34 -13.12
N THR A 143 -2.35 -16.67 -12.66
CA THR A 143 -1.99 -16.53 -11.25
C THR A 143 -1.42 -15.15 -10.98
N ASN A 144 -1.36 -14.75 -9.70
CA ASN A 144 -0.73 -13.51 -9.27
C ASN A 144 0.75 -13.43 -9.71
N LYS A 145 1.52 -14.51 -9.52
CA LYS A 145 2.93 -14.59 -9.92
C LYS A 145 3.11 -14.51 -11.43
N ALA A 146 2.29 -15.25 -12.19
CA ALA A 146 2.37 -15.23 -13.65
C ALA A 146 2.04 -13.84 -14.22
N LEU A 147 1.07 -13.15 -13.61
CA LEU A 147 0.73 -11.77 -13.95
C LEU A 147 1.87 -10.80 -13.63
N ALA A 148 2.44 -10.90 -12.43
CA ALA A 148 3.59 -10.09 -12.03
C ALA A 148 4.78 -10.29 -12.98
N ASP A 149 5.12 -11.55 -13.27
CA ASP A 149 6.27 -11.89 -14.11
C ASP A 149 6.08 -11.48 -15.57
N SER A 150 4.88 -11.66 -16.11
CA SER A 150 4.58 -11.25 -17.49
C SER A 150 4.57 -9.72 -17.62
N LEU A 151 4.03 -8.99 -16.63
CA LEU A 151 4.11 -7.52 -16.58
C LEU A 151 5.55 -7.04 -16.41
N ASN A 152 6.37 -7.69 -15.59
CA ASN A 152 7.78 -7.34 -15.41
C ASN A 152 8.60 -7.53 -16.70
N ARG A 153 8.25 -8.52 -17.53
CA ARG A 153 8.87 -8.75 -18.84
C ARG A 153 8.35 -7.83 -19.95
N ALA A 154 7.19 -7.19 -19.78
CA ALA A 154 6.56 -6.37 -20.80
C ALA A 154 7.14 -4.95 -20.88
N VAL A 155 8.45 -4.84 -21.15
CA VAL A 155 9.19 -3.58 -21.23
C VAL A 155 9.52 -3.27 -22.69
N ASP A 156 8.95 -2.20 -23.25
CA ASP A 156 9.33 -1.71 -24.58
C ASP A 156 10.55 -0.77 -24.44
N PRO A 157 11.71 -1.12 -25.02
CA PRO A 157 12.92 -0.29 -24.93
C PRO A 157 12.79 1.06 -25.65
N ARG A 158 11.80 1.22 -26.54
CA ARG A 158 11.56 2.46 -27.29
C ARG A 158 10.56 3.38 -26.58
N ASP A 159 9.72 2.83 -25.71
CA ASP A 159 8.65 3.56 -25.04
C ASP A 159 8.40 3.00 -23.63
N PRO A 160 9.06 3.58 -22.60
CA PRO A 160 8.86 3.19 -21.21
C PRO A 160 7.42 3.35 -20.69
N LEU A 161 6.56 4.12 -21.38
CA LEU A 161 5.17 4.32 -20.97
C LEU A 161 4.31 3.07 -21.21
N VAL A 162 4.70 2.19 -22.14
CA VAL A 162 3.93 0.98 -22.46
C VAL A 162 3.74 0.13 -21.21
N ASN A 163 4.81 -0.18 -20.49
CA ASN A 163 4.72 -0.99 -19.28
C ASN A 163 3.82 -0.33 -18.22
N ARG A 164 3.93 0.99 -18.08
CA ARG A 164 3.11 1.76 -17.14
C ARG A 164 1.62 1.69 -17.49
N LEU A 165 1.28 1.82 -18.78
CA LEU A 165 -0.09 1.68 -19.27
C LEU A 165 -0.64 0.27 -18.98
N LEU A 166 0.15 -0.77 -19.29
CA LEU A 166 -0.25 -2.17 -19.01
C LEU A 166 -0.47 -2.40 -17.51
N ARG A 167 0.38 -1.86 -16.64
CA ARG A 167 0.17 -1.94 -15.18
C ARG A 167 -1.10 -1.23 -14.74
N MET A 168 -1.39 -0.04 -15.27
CA MET A 168 -2.64 0.68 -14.95
C MET A 168 -3.89 -0.11 -15.39
N MET A 169 -3.84 -0.73 -16.57
CA MET A 169 -4.92 -1.60 -17.05
C MET A 169 -5.07 -2.84 -16.17
N ALA A 170 -3.96 -3.45 -15.73
CA ALA A 170 -3.99 -4.53 -14.76
C ALA A 170 -4.63 -4.09 -13.43
N THR A 171 -4.31 -2.89 -12.91
CA THR A 171 -4.93 -2.33 -11.71
C THR A 171 -6.44 -2.17 -11.88
N GLN A 172 -6.90 -1.73 -13.04
CA GLN A 172 -8.33 -1.56 -13.34
C GLN A 172 -9.07 -2.89 -13.41
N ALA A 173 -8.41 -3.96 -13.86
CA ALA A 173 -8.97 -5.30 -13.91
C ALA A 173 -8.98 -6.01 -12.53
N MET A 174 -8.24 -5.50 -11.54
CA MET A 174 -8.21 -6.07 -10.20
C MET A 174 -9.56 -5.97 -9.49
N SER A 175 -9.86 -6.97 -8.67
CA SER A 175 -10.91 -6.84 -7.66
C SER A 175 -10.52 -5.80 -6.59
N GLN A 176 -11.48 -5.34 -5.80
CA GLN A 176 -11.20 -4.47 -4.66
C GLN A 176 -10.91 -5.31 -3.40
N ALA A 177 -9.91 -4.88 -2.61
CA ALA A 177 -9.71 -5.41 -1.27
C ALA A 177 -10.79 -4.89 -0.31
N VAL A 178 -11.31 -5.78 0.53
CA VAL A 178 -12.45 -5.53 1.43
C VAL A 178 -12.15 -6.02 2.83
N TYR A 179 -12.60 -5.25 3.83
CA TYR A 179 -12.70 -5.74 5.19
C TYR A 179 -13.82 -6.77 5.30
N PHE A 180 -13.67 -7.73 6.20
CA PHE A 180 -14.66 -8.76 6.46
C PHE A 180 -14.51 -9.30 7.89
N SER A 181 -15.58 -9.89 8.42
CA SER A 181 -15.51 -10.67 9.66
C SER A 181 -15.07 -12.09 9.34
N THR A 182 -14.17 -12.68 10.13
CA THR A 182 -13.74 -14.06 9.88
C THR A 182 -14.85 -15.09 10.04
N GLY A 183 -15.95 -14.76 10.75
CA GLY A 183 -17.13 -15.62 10.80
C GLY A 183 -18.11 -15.44 9.65
N SER A 184 -17.92 -14.47 8.75
CA SER A 184 -18.80 -14.22 7.60
C SER A 184 -18.29 -14.85 6.30
N GLU A 185 -17.07 -15.37 6.28
CA GLU A 185 -16.42 -15.94 5.11
C GLU A 185 -15.78 -17.29 5.47
N PRO A 186 -15.66 -18.24 4.53
CA PRO A 186 -14.86 -19.44 4.74
C PRO A 186 -13.36 -19.12 4.66
N GLU A 187 -12.55 -19.90 5.38
CA GLU A 187 -11.12 -19.62 5.59
C GLU A 187 -10.28 -19.62 4.30
N ASP A 188 -10.71 -20.38 3.29
CA ASP A 188 -10.09 -20.42 1.95
C ASP A 188 -10.24 -19.09 1.18
N GLN A 189 -11.16 -18.21 1.61
CA GLN A 189 -11.36 -16.88 1.02
C GLN A 189 -10.60 -15.76 1.73
N PHE A 190 -9.84 -16.04 2.80
CA PHE A 190 -9.19 -14.98 3.60
C PHE A 190 -7.95 -14.39 2.90
N PHE A 191 -7.45 -15.08 1.88
CA PHE A 191 -6.24 -14.72 1.15
C PHE A 191 -6.29 -13.30 0.58
N HIS A 192 -5.16 -12.61 0.63
CA HIS A 192 -4.99 -11.29 0.04
C HIS A 192 -4.21 -11.39 -1.27
N TYR A 193 -4.94 -11.50 -2.39
CA TYR A 193 -4.40 -11.68 -3.75
C TYR A 193 -3.21 -10.77 -4.07
N GLY A 194 -3.35 -9.45 -3.94
CA GLY A 194 -2.31 -8.49 -4.33
C GLY A 194 -1.04 -8.53 -3.46
N LEU A 195 -1.15 -8.97 -2.21
CA LEU A 195 -0.01 -9.03 -1.27
C LEU A 195 0.60 -10.43 -1.20
N ALA A 196 -0.06 -11.44 -1.78
CA ALA A 196 0.30 -12.84 -1.66
C ALA A 196 0.42 -13.33 -0.19
N LEU A 197 -0.53 -12.92 0.66
CA LEU A 197 -0.56 -13.29 2.08
C LEU A 197 -1.84 -14.07 2.41
N ASP A 198 -1.71 -15.09 3.26
CA ASP A 198 -2.83 -15.91 3.77
C ASP A 198 -3.74 -15.10 4.68
N ARG A 199 -3.19 -14.25 5.54
CA ARG A 199 -3.96 -13.37 6.44
C ARG A 199 -3.47 -11.94 6.35
N TYR A 200 -4.40 -10.99 6.34
CA TYR A 200 -4.06 -9.57 6.35
C TYR A 200 -5.15 -8.78 7.05
N THR A 201 -4.76 -7.67 7.69
CA THR A 201 -5.66 -6.68 8.25
C THR A 201 -4.99 -5.31 8.23
N HIS A 202 -5.63 -4.28 8.76
CA HIS A 202 -4.97 -3.01 9.03
C HIS A 202 -4.83 -2.77 10.53
N PHE A 203 -3.63 -2.45 10.97
CA PHE A 203 -3.25 -2.22 12.36
C PHE A 203 -2.37 -0.98 12.53
N THR A 204 -1.54 -0.65 11.55
CA THR A 204 -0.45 0.33 11.66
C THR A 204 -0.86 1.80 11.50
N SER A 205 -2.15 2.15 11.48
CA SER A 205 -2.61 3.55 11.34
C SER A 205 -3.93 3.87 12.06
N PRO A 206 -4.03 3.62 13.39
CA PRO A 206 -5.25 3.86 14.18
C PRO A 206 -5.72 5.32 14.21
N ILE A 207 -4.81 6.28 14.05
CA ILE A 207 -5.15 7.71 14.05
C ILE A 207 -6.09 8.10 12.89
N ARG A 208 -5.97 7.42 11.75
CA ARG A 208 -6.66 7.80 10.49
C ARG A 208 -7.57 6.72 9.91
N ARG A 209 -7.68 5.56 10.57
CA ARG A 209 -8.51 4.43 10.12
C ARG A 209 -9.18 3.76 11.31
N TYR A 210 -10.50 3.64 11.24
CA TYR A 210 -11.27 3.00 12.31
C TYR A 210 -11.07 1.48 12.37
N ALA A 211 -10.80 0.82 11.23
CA ALA A 211 -10.48 -0.61 11.20
C ALA A 211 -9.31 -0.95 12.13
N ASP A 212 -8.25 -0.16 12.08
CA ASP A 212 -7.08 -0.30 12.95
C ASP A 212 -7.48 -0.16 14.42
N MET A 213 -8.35 0.79 14.79
CA MET A 213 -8.84 0.91 16.18
C MET A 213 -9.56 -0.37 16.67
N VAL A 214 -10.36 -1.01 15.81
CA VAL A 214 -11.03 -2.29 16.13
C VAL A 214 -10.01 -3.40 16.30
N VAL A 215 -9.04 -3.50 15.39
CA VAL A 215 -7.96 -4.49 15.43
C VAL A 215 -7.08 -4.31 16.66
N HIS A 216 -6.79 -3.07 17.09
CA HIS A 216 -6.08 -2.80 18.33
C HIS A 216 -6.84 -3.34 19.55
N ARG A 217 -8.17 -3.14 19.61
CA ARG A 217 -9.00 -3.69 20.70
C ARG A 217 -8.99 -5.22 20.70
N LEU A 218 -9.12 -5.84 19.52
CA LEU A 218 -9.02 -7.29 19.36
C LEU A 218 -7.64 -7.81 19.81
N LEU A 219 -6.56 -7.17 19.40
CA LEU A 219 -5.21 -7.57 19.79
C LEU A 219 -4.99 -7.45 21.30
N THR A 220 -5.48 -6.37 21.93
CA THR A 220 -5.42 -6.22 23.40
C THR A 220 -6.17 -7.34 24.11
N ALA A 221 -7.38 -7.67 23.65
CA ALA A 221 -8.17 -8.78 24.21
C ALA A 221 -7.49 -10.15 24.00
N ALA A 222 -6.88 -10.35 22.83
CA ALA A 222 -6.12 -11.56 22.51
C ALA A 222 -4.94 -11.75 23.46
N LEU A 223 -4.14 -10.70 23.69
CA LEU A 223 -2.98 -10.75 24.59
C LEU A 223 -3.38 -10.95 26.05
N ALA A 224 -4.50 -10.37 26.50
CA ALA A 224 -5.01 -10.60 27.85
C ALA A 224 -5.39 -12.07 28.09
N THR A 225 -6.03 -12.70 27.10
CA THR A 225 -6.42 -14.12 27.15
C THR A 225 -5.19 -15.04 27.28
N GLU A 226 -4.10 -14.73 26.57
CA GLU A 226 -2.85 -15.52 26.66
C GLU A 226 -2.15 -15.41 28.01
N GLN A 227 -2.33 -14.30 28.71
CA GLN A 227 -1.75 -14.07 30.04
C GLN A 227 -2.54 -14.77 31.16
N GLY A 228 -3.52 -15.61 30.81
CA GLY A 228 -4.33 -16.36 31.76
C GLY A 228 -5.41 -15.51 32.45
N ALA A 229 -5.75 -14.35 31.88
CA ALA A 229 -6.98 -13.67 32.26
C ALA A 229 -8.19 -14.53 31.86
N GLU A 230 -9.32 -14.36 32.56
CA GLU A 230 -10.60 -14.97 32.17
C GLU A 230 -10.86 -14.72 30.67
N PRO A 231 -11.46 -15.69 29.94
CA PRO A 231 -11.67 -15.57 28.50
C PRO A 231 -12.31 -14.23 28.16
N VAL A 232 -11.54 -13.34 27.54
CA VAL A 232 -12.05 -12.03 27.18
C VAL A 232 -12.94 -12.25 25.97
N GLU A 233 -14.25 -12.09 26.14
CA GLU A 233 -15.19 -12.12 25.03
C GLU A 233 -14.75 -11.14 23.95
N ALA A 234 -14.90 -11.53 22.68
CA ALA A 234 -14.56 -10.64 21.59
C ALA A 234 -15.36 -9.33 21.73
N PRO A 235 -14.77 -8.15 21.40
CA PRO A 235 -15.43 -6.86 21.59
C PRO A 235 -16.76 -6.68 20.85
N ALA A 236 -17.07 -7.53 19.86
CA ALA A 236 -18.30 -7.53 19.09
C ALA A 236 -18.63 -8.96 18.60
N GLY A 237 -19.92 -9.23 18.39
CA GLY A 237 -20.39 -10.46 17.76
C GLY A 237 -20.04 -10.52 16.26
N ASN A 238 -20.10 -11.71 15.65
CA ASN A 238 -19.80 -11.88 14.22
C ASN A 238 -20.66 -10.98 13.31
N LYS A 239 -21.97 -10.91 13.57
CA LYS A 239 -22.91 -10.09 12.79
C LYS A 239 -22.59 -8.59 12.91
N GLU A 240 -22.28 -8.12 14.11
CA GLU A 240 -21.90 -6.73 14.33
C GLU A 240 -20.58 -6.39 13.62
N MET A 241 -19.63 -7.33 13.62
CA MET A 241 -18.36 -7.19 12.92
C MET A 241 -18.54 -7.15 11.39
N GLU A 242 -19.47 -7.95 10.85
CA GLU A 242 -19.84 -7.96 9.44
C GLU A 242 -20.45 -6.61 9.02
N GLU A 243 -21.46 -6.12 9.75
CA GLU A 243 -22.08 -4.81 9.52
C GLU A 243 -21.05 -3.67 9.61
N LEU A 244 -20.13 -3.75 10.57
CA LEU A 244 -19.04 -2.80 10.73
C LEU A 244 -18.06 -2.86 9.55
N ALA A 245 -17.68 -4.05 9.10
CA ALA A 245 -16.79 -4.23 7.95
C ALA A 245 -17.42 -3.63 6.68
N GLU A 246 -18.70 -3.87 6.44
CA GLU A 246 -19.45 -3.24 5.34
C GLU A 246 -19.46 -1.71 5.43
N HIS A 247 -19.71 -1.16 6.62
CA HIS A 247 -19.67 0.28 6.84
C HIS A 247 -18.30 0.87 6.51
N ILE A 248 -17.23 0.26 7.03
CA ILE A 248 -15.85 0.71 6.78
C ILE A 248 -15.52 0.60 5.29
N ASN A 249 -15.92 -0.49 4.61
CA ASN A 249 -15.74 -0.65 3.17
C ASN A 249 -16.44 0.47 2.38
N ASN A 250 -17.68 0.79 2.73
CA ASN A 250 -18.45 1.87 2.10
C ASN A 250 -17.76 3.23 2.28
N LYS A 251 -17.31 3.55 3.50
CA LYS A 251 -16.59 4.81 3.77
C LYS A 251 -15.23 4.86 3.09
N ASN A 252 -14.51 3.75 3.03
CA ASN A 252 -13.23 3.66 2.32
C ASN A 252 -13.40 3.93 0.82
N ARG A 253 -14.43 3.34 0.18
CA ARG A 253 -14.76 3.61 -1.23
C ARG A 253 -15.14 5.08 -1.46
N ALA A 254 -15.95 5.66 -0.58
CA ALA A 254 -16.33 7.06 -0.67
C ALA A 254 -15.12 8.00 -0.53
N ALA A 255 -14.22 7.72 0.42
CA ALA A 255 -13.00 8.49 0.63
C ALA A 255 -12.06 8.42 -0.58
N GLN A 256 -11.84 7.22 -1.15
CA GLN A 256 -11.03 7.06 -2.35
C GLN A 256 -11.61 7.82 -3.55
N ARG A 257 -12.94 7.78 -3.72
CA ARG A 257 -13.61 8.54 -4.77
C ARG A 257 -13.41 10.05 -4.59
N ALA A 258 -13.59 10.55 -3.37
CA ALA A 258 -13.37 11.96 -3.06
C ALA A 258 -11.92 12.39 -3.32
N GLN A 259 -10.94 11.57 -2.93
CA GLN A 259 -9.53 11.82 -3.19
C GLN A 259 -9.23 11.88 -4.69
N ASN A 260 -9.72 10.91 -5.47
CA ASN A 260 -9.52 10.89 -6.92
C ASN A 260 -10.17 12.10 -7.62
N LEU A 261 -11.40 12.46 -7.23
CA LEU A 261 -12.08 13.64 -7.76
C LEU A 261 -11.35 14.94 -7.39
N SER A 262 -10.79 15.03 -6.18
CA SER A 262 -9.97 16.17 -5.78
C SER A 262 -8.72 16.27 -6.65
N ILE A 263 -7.97 15.18 -6.81
CA ILE A 263 -6.79 15.15 -7.69
C ILE A 263 -7.16 15.61 -9.11
N GLY A 264 -8.24 15.06 -9.68
CA GLY A 264 -8.73 15.47 -11.00
C GLY A 264 -9.11 16.95 -11.08
N LEU A 265 -9.76 17.50 -10.05
CA LEU A 265 -10.08 18.92 -9.98
C LEU A 265 -8.81 19.79 -10.01
N PHE A 266 -7.81 19.46 -9.19
CA PHE A 266 -6.55 20.21 -9.17
C PHE A 266 -5.77 20.09 -10.48
N GLN A 267 -5.83 18.93 -11.14
CA GLN A 267 -5.27 18.76 -12.49
C GLN A 267 -5.98 19.66 -13.51
N CYS A 268 -7.32 19.68 -13.52
CA CYS A 268 -8.09 20.56 -14.38
C CYS A 268 -7.79 22.04 -14.12
N LEU A 269 -7.72 22.45 -12.85
CA LEU A 269 -7.37 23.83 -12.48
C LEU A 269 -5.96 24.21 -12.93
N PHE A 270 -5.00 23.28 -12.83
CA PHE A 270 -3.65 23.50 -13.34
C PHE A 270 -3.66 23.72 -14.85
N PHE A 271 -4.39 22.92 -15.64
CA PHE A 271 -4.41 23.07 -17.10
C PHE A 271 -5.37 24.14 -17.61
N LYS A 272 -6.26 24.70 -16.78
CA LYS A 272 -7.33 25.63 -17.19
C LYS A 272 -6.83 26.86 -17.98
N GLU A 273 -5.68 27.41 -17.60
CA GLU A 273 -5.12 28.63 -18.20
C GLU A 273 -3.94 28.34 -19.14
N ARG A 274 -3.73 27.06 -19.48
CA ARG A 274 -2.64 26.59 -20.34
C ARG A 274 -3.21 26.20 -21.70
N ASP A 275 -2.52 26.58 -22.76
CA ASP A 275 -2.91 26.27 -24.13
C ASP A 275 -2.47 24.83 -24.48
N PRO A 276 -3.40 23.92 -24.83
CA PRO A 276 -3.07 22.54 -25.13
C PRO A 276 -2.20 22.36 -26.39
N GLU A 277 -2.19 23.32 -27.33
CA GLU A 277 -1.40 23.22 -28.57
C GLU A 277 0.04 23.68 -28.39
N THR A 278 0.30 24.53 -27.38
CA THR A 278 1.61 25.16 -27.17
C THR A 278 2.28 24.80 -25.84
N ASP A 279 1.53 24.31 -24.85
CA ASP A 279 2.13 23.87 -23.58
C ASP A 279 2.90 22.55 -23.81
N PRO A 280 4.22 22.53 -23.60
CA PRO A 280 5.05 21.35 -23.85
C PRO A 280 4.66 20.11 -23.04
N ARG A 281 3.84 20.26 -21.99
CA ARG A 281 3.33 19.15 -21.17
C ARG A 281 2.06 18.50 -21.75
N CYS A 282 1.42 19.14 -22.73
CA CYS A 282 0.21 18.67 -23.40
C CYS A 282 0.49 18.01 -24.75
N VAL A 283 1.59 18.38 -25.41
CA VAL A 283 1.99 17.91 -26.76
C VAL A 283 3.06 16.81 -26.76
N ALA A 284 3.59 16.44 -25.58
CA ALA A 284 4.65 15.43 -25.41
C ALA A 284 4.12 14.02 -25.15
#